data_AF-G0P1Y0-F1
#
_entry.id   AF-G0P1Y0-F1
#
_cell.length_a   1.000
_cell.length_b   1.000
_cell.length_c   1.000
_cell.angle_alpha   90.00
_cell.angle_beta   90.00
_cell.angle_gamma   90.00
#
_symmetry.space_group_name_H-M   'P 1'
#
loop_
_entity.id
_entity.type
_entity.pdbx_description
1 polymer ?
#
loop_
_entity_poly.entity_id
_entity_poly.type
_entity_poly.pdbx_seq_one_letter_code
_entity_poly.pdbx_strand_id
1 'polypeptide(L)'
;MPSFVPLIFLLPVLQGCLVVRTPKCECPVLALTSSNIAENVESHEFYQNVSGYPMASPVVKSEDCSVSMYCKGDYSLVVFDEETATMSQLARVHIT
;
A
#
# COMPACT_ATOMS: atom_id res chain seq x y z
N MET A 1 -52.31 -46.32 -10.21
CA MET A 1 -51.05 -45.94 -9.52
C MET A 1 -50.45 -44.79 -10.32
N PRO A 2 -50.57 -43.53 -9.89
CA PRO A 2 -50.06 -42.41 -10.67
C PRO A 2 -48.54 -42.31 -10.51
N SER A 3 -47.85 -42.23 -11.63
CA SER A 3 -46.40 -42.09 -11.75
C SER A 3 -46.00 -40.67 -11.35
N PHE A 4 -45.42 -40.52 -10.15
CA PHE A 4 -44.83 -39.28 -9.67
C PHE A 4 -43.44 -39.13 -10.30
N VAL A 5 -43.40 -38.59 -11.52
CA VAL A 5 -42.13 -38.13 -12.13
C VAL A 5 -41.59 -37.03 -11.23
N PRO A 6 -40.40 -37.18 -10.62
CA PRO A 6 -39.87 -36.15 -9.74
C PRO A 6 -39.50 -34.95 -10.60
N LEU A 7 -40.22 -33.84 -10.37
CA LEU A 7 -40.03 -32.50 -10.95
C LEU A 7 -38.72 -31.87 -10.44
N ILE A 8 -37.62 -32.63 -10.37
CA ILE A 8 -36.33 -32.24 -9.79
C ILE A 8 -35.32 -31.92 -10.91
N PHE A 9 -35.59 -32.32 -12.15
CA PHE A 9 -34.71 -32.11 -13.30
C PHE A 9 -34.80 -30.73 -13.98
N LEU A 10 -35.64 -29.82 -13.48
CA LEU A 10 -35.87 -28.50 -14.10
C LEU A 10 -35.18 -27.34 -13.39
N LEU A 11 -34.36 -27.59 -12.37
CA LEU A 11 -33.52 -26.55 -11.78
C LEU A 11 -32.25 -26.43 -12.63
N PRO A 12 -32.11 -25.41 -13.51
CA PRO A 12 -30.79 -25.08 -14.02
C PRO A 12 -29.97 -24.75 -12.78
N VAL A 13 -28.95 -25.58 -12.52
CA VAL A 13 -27.97 -25.32 -11.48
C VAL A 13 -27.53 -23.88 -11.69
N LEU A 14 -27.93 -22.99 -10.78
CA LEU A 14 -27.62 -21.57 -10.82
C LEU A 14 -26.10 -21.48 -10.77
N GLN A 15 -25.45 -21.47 -11.92
CA GLN A 15 -24.04 -21.18 -12.10
C GLN A 15 -23.86 -19.67 -11.93
N GLY A 16 -24.28 -19.14 -10.79
CA GLY A 16 -23.93 -17.82 -10.35
C GLY A 16 -22.51 -17.90 -9.80
N CYS A 17 -21.52 -17.48 -10.59
CA CYS A 17 -20.20 -17.23 -10.03
C CYS A 17 -20.33 -16.12 -8.98
N LEU A 18 -20.09 -16.46 -7.71
CA LEU A 18 -20.05 -15.49 -6.63
C LEU A 18 -18.83 -14.60 -6.84
N VAL A 19 -19.03 -13.40 -7.36
CA VAL A 19 -17.97 -12.40 -7.53
C VAL A 19 -17.66 -11.86 -6.13
N VAL A 20 -16.63 -12.42 -5.49
CA VAL A 20 -16.07 -11.86 -4.26
C VAL A 20 -15.34 -10.58 -4.63
N ARG A 21 -15.95 -9.43 -4.36
CA ARG A 21 -15.24 -8.16 -4.39
C ARG A 21 -14.54 -8.01 -3.04
N THR A 22 -13.28 -8.41 -2.98
CA THR A 22 -12.44 -8.07 -1.83
C THR A 22 -12.35 -6.55 -1.74
N PRO A 23 -12.47 -5.95 -0.54
CA PRO A 23 -12.19 -4.54 -0.38
C PRO A 23 -10.76 -4.28 -0.90
N LYS A 24 -10.60 -3.22 -1.68
CA LYS A 24 -9.25 -2.77 -2.04
C LYS A 24 -8.52 -2.48 -0.73
N CYS A 25 -7.41 -3.17 -0.48
CA CYS A 25 -6.49 -2.73 0.56
C CYS A 25 -6.01 -1.33 0.16
N GLU A 26 -6.10 -0.38 1.07
CA GLU A 26 -5.41 0.90 0.92
C GLU A 26 -4.39 0.95 2.06
N CYS A 27 -3.11 0.87 1.70
CA CYS A 27 -2.03 1.12 2.65
C CYS A 27 -1.88 2.63 2.81
N PRO A 28 -2.21 3.21 3.98
CA PRO A 28 -2.06 4.65 4.19
C PRO A 28 -0.58 5.01 4.14
N VAL A 29 -0.23 5.89 3.21
CA VAL A 29 1.14 6.36 3.02
C VAL A 29 1.14 7.84 2.71
N LEU A 30 2.07 8.58 3.31
CA LEU A 30 2.23 10.01 3.11
C LEU A 30 3.58 10.29 2.45
N ALA A 31 3.56 10.94 1.30
CA ALA A 31 4.78 11.41 0.66
C ALA A 31 5.28 12.66 1.38
N LEU A 32 6.43 12.54 2.04
CA LEU A 32 7.09 13.67 2.67
C LEU A 32 7.88 14.51 1.66
N THR A 33 7.85 15.81 1.85
CA THR A 33 8.46 16.86 1.04
C THR A 33 8.97 17.95 1.97
N SER A 34 9.78 18.87 1.44
CA SER A 34 10.23 20.05 2.19
C SER A 34 9.07 20.88 2.77
N SER A 35 7.87 20.78 2.20
CA SER A 35 6.71 21.59 2.59
C SER A 35 5.91 20.99 3.76
N ASN A 36 5.91 19.68 3.94
CA ASN A 36 5.08 18.99 4.95
C ASN A 36 5.91 18.21 5.99
N ILE A 37 7.22 18.07 5.80
CA ILE A 37 8.04 17.29 6.72
C ILE A 37 8.06 17.90 8.13
N ALA A 38 8.11 19.22 8.29
CA ALA A 38 8.06 19.85 9.61
C ALA A 38 6.79 19.41 10.37
N GLU A 39 5.62 19.56 9.75
CA GLU A 39 4.33 19.27 10.39
C GLU A 39 4.15 17.79 10.78
N ASN A 40 4.81 16.86 10.07
CA ASN A 40 4.62 15.41 10.26
C ASN A 40 5.74 14.74 11.06
N VAL A 41 6.88 15.41 11.20
CA VAL A 41 8.12 14.78 11.68
C VAL A 41 8.89 15.64 12.70
N GLU A 42 8.62 16.95 12.81
CA GLU A 42 9.39 17.87 13.66
C GLU A 42 9.47 17.45 15.13
N SER A 43 8.44 16.75 15.63
CA SER A 43 8.42 16.20 16.98
C SER A 43 9.48 15.12 17.23
N HIS A 44 10.10 14.59 16.18
CA HIS A 44 11.01 13.47 16.25
C HIS A 44 12.48 13.91 16.11
N GLU A 45 13.35 13.28 16.89
CA GLU A 45 14.80 13.54 16.88
C GLU A 45 15.46 13.45 15.50
N PHE A 46 14.88 12.68 14.57
CA PHE A 46 15.43 12.52 13.24
C PHE A 46 15.17 13.72 12.33
N TYR A 47 14.22 14.59 12.66
CA TYR A 47 13.89 15.75 11.82
C TYR A 47 15.14 16.58 11.51
N GLN A 48 15.97 16.83 12.53
CA GLN A 48 17.22 17.58 12.37
C GLN A 48 18.24 16.87 11.47
N ASN A 49 18.22 15.53 11.43
CA ASN A 49 19.11 14.76 10.59
C ASN A 49 18.69 14.79 9.11
N VAL A 50 17.44 15.09 8.79
CA VAL A 50 16.96 15.12 7.40
C VAL A 50 16.67 16.52 6.89
N SER A 51 16.29 17.46 7.77
CA SER A 51 15.92 18.85 7.42
C SER A 51 17.04 19.64 6.74
N GLY A 52 18.30 19.30 7.00
CA GLY A 52 19.46 19.93 6.37
C GLY A 52 19.76 19.47 4.95
N TYR A 53 19.08 18.43 4.44
CA TYR A 53 19.35 17.85 3.13
C TYR A 53 18.32 18.29 2.08
N PRO A 54 18.71 18.40 0.79
CA PRO A 54 17.76 18.61 -0.29
C PRO A 54 16.77 17.44 -0.36
N MET A 55 15.47 17.74 -0.26
CA MET A 55 14.40 16.75 -0.33
C MET A 55 13.70 16.80 -1.68
N ALA A 56 13.32 15.62 -2.17
CA ALA A 56 12.46 15.47 -3.33
C ALA A 56 11.30 14.55 -2.97
N SER A 57 10.13 14.80 -3.56
CA SER A 57 8.96 13.94 -3.36
C SER A 57 9.23 12.55 -3.96
N PRO A 58 9.05 11.45 -3.20
CA PRO A 58 9.19 10.11 -3.74
C PRO A 58 8.05 9.78 -4.71
N VAL A 59 8.32 8.91 -5.66
CA VAL A 59 7.27 8.30 -6.46
C VAL A 59 6.67 7.16 -5.65
N VAL A 60 5.37 7.28 -5.34
CA VAL A 60 4.60 6.26 -4.64
C VAL A 60 3.73 5.50 -5.64
N LYS A 61 3.83 4.17 -5.63
CA LYS A 61 2.96 3.28 -6.39
C LYS A 61 2.25 2.36 -5.40
N SER A 62 0.93 2.40 -5.41
CA SER A 62 0.08 1.52 -4.61
C SER A 62 -0.57 0.49 -5.53
N GLU A 63 -0.33 -0.79 -5.25
CA GLU A 63 -0.92 -1.92 -5.94
C GLU A 63 -1.54 -2.85 -4.89
N ASP A 64 -2.87 -2.77 -4.77
CA ASP A 64 -3.66 -3.49 -3.78
C ASP A 64 -3.09 -3.38 -2.35
N CYS A 65 -2.62 -4.49 -1.76
CA CYS A 65 -2.08 -4.53 -0.41
C CYS A 65 -0.55 -4.32 -0.38
N SER A 66 0.03 -3.72 -1.43
CA SER A 66 1.45 -3.41 -1.51
C SER A 66 1.68 -1.97 -1.94
N VAL A 67 2.68 -1.34 -1.33
CA VAL A 67 3.16 -0.02 -1.75
C VAL A 67 4.63 -0.12 -2.06
N SER A 68 5.01 0.40 -3.22
CA SER A 68 6.40 0.62 -3.57
C SER A 68 6.68 2.12 -3.64
N MET A 69 7.86 2.50 -3.17
CA MET A 69 8.31 3.88 -3.18
C MET A 69 9.73 3.92 -3.73
N TYR A 70 10.04 4.96 -4.49
CA TYR A 70 11.40 5.20 -4.97
C TYR A 70 11.63 6.68 -5.28
N CYS A 71 12.90 7.09 -5.24
CA CYS A 71 13.30 8.42 -5.66
C CYS A 71 13.86 8.37 -7.09
N LYS A 72 13.68 9.44 -7.87
CA LYS A 72 14.31 9.60 -9.19
C LYS A 72 15.68 10.25 -9.03
N GLY A 73 16.65 9.87 -9.87
CA GLY A 73 18.01 10.42 -9.83
C GLY A 73 18.81 9.90 -8.64
N ASP A 74 19.68 10.75 -8.08
CA ASP A 74 20.67 10.35 -7.07
C ASP A 74 20.19 10.54 -5.62
N TYR A 75 18.88 10.59 -5.41
CA TYR A 75 18.27 10.75 -4.09
C TYR A 75 18.14 9.41 -3.37
N SER A 76 18.45 9.40 -2.07
CA SER A 76 18.17 8.25 -1.20
C SER A 76 16.72 8.26 -0.75
N LEU A 77 16.07 7.09 -0.73
CA LEU A 77 14.74 6.94 -0.13
C LEU A 77 14.88 6.75 1.39
N VAL A 78 14.11 7.54 2.14
CA VAL A 78 14.00 7.44 3.59
C VAL A 78 12.54 7.22 3.93
N VAL A 79 12.26 6.17 4.72
CA VAL A 79 10.92 5.83 5.16
C VAL A 79 10.83 6.01 6.67
N PHE A 80 9.77 6.69 7.11
CA PHE A 80 9.44 6.88 8.50
C PHE A 80 8.19 6.09 8.82
N ASP A 81 8.31 5.24 9.83
CA ASP A 81 7.20 4.52 10.41
C ASP A 81 6.72 5.29 11.65
N GLU A 82 5.46 5.72 11.65
CA GLU A 82 4.86 6.48 12.76
C GLU A 82 4.65 5.60 14.00
N GLU A 83 4.38 4.31 13.82
CA GLU A 83 4.17 3.39 14.95
C GLU A 83 5.49 3.01 15.62
N THR A 84 6.51 2.70 14.82
CA THR A 84 7.79 2.23 15.37
C THR A 84 8.82 3.32 15.51
N ALA A 85 8.57 4.55 15.02
CA ALA A 85 9.50 5.66 15.11
C ALA A 85 10.90 5.32 14.51
N THR A 86 10.95 4.36 13.59
CA THR A 86 12.20 3.85 13.03
C THR A 86 12.45 4.45 11.65
N MET A 87 13.66 4.98 11.48
CA MET A 87 14.21 5.26 10.16
C MET A 87 14.66 3.97 9.51
N SER A 88 13.94 3.53 8.49
CA SER A 88 14.41 2.45 7.63
C SER A 88 15.03 3.06 6.37
N GLN A 89 16.36 3.07 6.30
CA GLN A 89 17.02 3.30 5.03
C GLN A 89 16.79 2.04 4.19
N LEU A 90 15.85 2.10 3.25
CA LEU A 90 15.62 1.03 2.26
C LEU A 90 16.77 1.03 1.24
N ALA A 91 18.00 0.82 1.72
CA ALA A 91 19.18 0.53 0.92
C ALA A 91 19.33 -0.99 0.68
N ARG A 92 18.22 -1.73 0.60
CA ARG A 92 18.20 -3.08 0.04
C ARG A 92 17.16 -3.16 -1.06
N VAL A 93 17.47 -2.49 -2.17
CA VAL A 93 17.00 -2.94 -3.48
C VAL A 93 17.77 -4.23 -3.79
N HIS A 94 17.23 -5.38 -3.41
CA HIS A 94 17.70 -6.65 -3.93
C HIS A 94 17.17 -6.73 -5.37
N ILE A 95 17.93 -6.22 -6.34
CA ILE A 95 17.79 -6.64 -7.73
C ILE A 95 18.51 -7.97 -7.83
N THR A 96 17.76 -9.06 -7.93
CA THR A 96 18.26 -10.33 -8.47
C THR A 96 17.15 -10.97 -9.27
#